data_AF-A0A3P7PAI5-F1
#
_entry.id   AF-A0A3P7PAI5-F1
#
_cell.length_a   1.000
_cell.length_b   1.000
_cell.length_c   1.000
_cell.angle_alpha   90.00
_cell.angle_beta   90.00
_cell.angle_gamma   90.00
#
_symmetry.space_group_name_H-M   'P 1'
#
loop_
_entity.id
_entity.type
_entity.pdbx_description
1 polymer ?
#
loop_
_entity_poly.entity_id
_entity_poly.type
_entity_poly.pdbx_seq_one_letter_code
_entity_poly.pdbx_strand_id
1 'polypeptide(L)'
;MLTELDKHLVIDESGIPINFEWYNCFEKDSLSVFLSSEFERCCMVFCLAALYSMYAPQEPIIPAINTYKDAADHFLYVRDNLPPVYRLQGATDLSVEVLTALSLIMQAQGEELSVVKDVTGINFPSVCFI
;
A
#
# COMPACT_ATOMS: atom_id res chain seq x y z
N MET A 1 5.52 -4.69 14.94
CA MET A 1 4.70 -5.14 16.10
C MET A 1 4.10 -6.50 15.81
N LEU A 2 3.27 -6.68 14.77
CA LEU A 2 2.77 -8.00 14.34
C LEU A 2 3.89 -9.00 14.04
N THR A 3 4.94 -8.59 13.32
CA THR A 3 6.13 -9.42 13.06
C THR A 3 6.88 -9.88 14.30
N GLU A 4 6.75 -9.16 15.42
CA GLU A 4 7.35 -9.57 16.69
C GLU A 4 6.42 -10.51 17.45
N LEU A 5 5.10 -10.30 17.36
CA LEU A 5 4.08 -11.17 17.93
C LEU A 5 4.10 -12.56 17.28
N ASP A 6 4.26 -12.64 15.95
CA ASP A 6 4.34 -13.92 15.21
C ASP A 6 5.49 -14.82 15.69
N LYS A 7 6.54 -14.26 16.29
CA LYS A 7 7.66 -15.05 16.85
C LYS A 7 7.30 -15.75 18.16
N HIS A 8 6.30 -15.24 18.85
CA HIS A 8 5.90 -15.70 20.18
C HIS A 8 4.52 -16.38 20.17
N LEU A 9 3.69 -16.07 19.18
CA LEU A 9 2.33 -16.55 19.03
C LEU A 9 2.15 -17.08 17.61
N VAL A 10 1.68 -18.32 17.50
CA VAL A 10 1.23 -18.86 16.21
C VAL A 10 -0.20 -18.33 16.01
N ILE A 11 -0.37 -17.36 15.11
CA ILE A 11 -1.66 -16.71 14.83
C ILE A 11 -2.19 -17.24 13.50
N ASP A 12 -2.76 -18.44 13.56
CA ASP A 12 -3.40 -19.14 12.45
C ASP A 12 -4.43 -20.16 12.99
N GLU A 13 -5.00 -20.99 12.10
CA GLU A 13 -5.96 -22.04 12.47
C GLU A 13 -5.38 -23.11 13.41
N SER A 14 -4.06 -23.27 13.47
CA SER A 14 -3.36 -24.24 14.32
C SER A 14 -2.96 -23.68 15.69
N GLY A 15 -3.04 -22.35 15.86
CA GLY A 15 -2.67 -21.64 17.07
C GLY A 15 -3.81 -20.81 17.67
N ILE A 16 -3.61 -19.50 17.81
CA ILE A 16 -4.61 -18.56 18.33
C ILE A 16 -5.44 -18.05 17.14
N PRO A 17 -6.72 -18.43 17.02
CA PRO A 17 -7.54 -18.02 15.91
C PRO A 17 -8.01 -16.58 16.10
N ILE A 18 -7.35 -15.63 15.45
CA ILE A 18 -7.77 -14.22 15.37
C ILE A 18 -8.33 -13.95 13.97
N ASN A 19 -9.58 -13.52 13.89
CA ASN A 19 -10.18 -13.06 12.64
C ASN A 19 -9.72 -11.62 12.37
N PHE A 20 -9.12 -11.40 11.21
CA PHE A 20 -8.83 -10.07 10.70
C PHE A 20 -9.88 -9.69 9.66
N GLU A 21 -10.53 -8.56 9.90
CA GLU A 21 -11.66 -8.07 9.12
C GLU A 21 -11.25 -6.80 8.38
N TRP A 22 -11.25 -6.85 7.04
CA TRP A 22 -10.85 -5.75 6.18
C TRP A 22 -11.87 -5.51 5.07
N TYR A 23 -12.32 -4.26 4.95
CA TYR A 23 -13.17 -3.85 3.85
C TYR A 23 -12.33 -3.57 2.60
N ASN A 24 -12.87 -3.96 1.45
CA ASN A 24 -12.31 -3.62 0.16
C ASN A 24 -12.30 -2.09 -0.05
N CYS A 25 -11.22 -1.57 -0.61
CA CYS A 25 -11.04 -0.14 -0.80
C CYS A 25 -11.87 0.47 -1.94
N PHE A 26 -12.28 -0.34 -2.93
CA PHE A 26 -12.94 0.13 -4.16
C PHE A 26 -14.37 -0.39 -4.31
N GLU A 27 -14.70 -1.50 -3.63
CA GLU A 27 -16.02 -2.11 -3.64
C GLU A 27 -16.73 -1.87 -2.31
N LYS A 28 -17.85 -1.14 -2.38
CA LYS A 28 -18.69 -0.92 -1.21
C LYS A 28 -19.30 -2.24 -0.74
N ASP A 29 -19.29 -2.47 0.57
CA ASP A 29 -19.86 -3.64 1.25
C ASP A 29 -19.13 -4.98 1.01
N SER A 30 -17.93 -4.96 0.41
CA SER A 30 -17.08 -6.16 0.27
C SER A 30 -16.17 -6.29 1.50
N LEU A 31 -16.44 -7.29 2.35
CA LEU A 31 -15.69 -7.59 3.57
C LEU A 31 -14.89 -8.87 3.40
N SER A 32 -13.59 -8.78 3.61
CA SER A 32 -12.67 -9.91 3.70
C SER A 32 -12.44 -10.27 5.16
N VAL A 33 -12.59 -11.56 5.50
CA VAL A 33 -12.34 -12.08 6.85
C VAL A 33 -11.38 -13.25 6.75
N PHE A 34 -10.17 -13.09 7.28
CA PHE A 34 -9.13 -14.12 7.22
C PHE A 34 -8.43 -14.34 8.57
N LEU A 35 -8.09 -15.60 8.85
CA LEU A 35 -7.31 -16.05 10.00
C LEU A 35 -5.83 -16.12 9.64
N SER A 36 -5.22 -14.96 9.37
CA SER A 36 -3.83 -14.90 8.92
C SER A 36 -3.16 -13.59 9.30
N SER A 37 -2.10 -13.65 10.10
CA SER A 37 -1.26 -12.49 10.40
C SER A 37 -0.48 -11.98 9.18
N GLU A 38 -0.24 -12.85 8.19
CA GLU A 38 0.35 -12.45 6.91
C GLU A 38 -0.61 -11.58 6.09
N PHE A 39 -1.90 -11.94 6.06
CA PHE A 39 -2.93 -11.13 5.43
C PHE A 39 -3.03 -9.76 6.11
N GLU A 40 -3.14 -9.74 7.44
CA GLU A 40 -3.17 -8.51 8.25
C GLU A 40 -1.97 -7.60 7.94
N ARG A 41 -0.76 -8.16 7.92
CA ARG A 41 0.46 -7.40 7.61
C ARG A 41 0.40 -6.78 6.22
N CYS A 42 -0.07 -7.51 5.22
CA CYS A 42 -0.21 -6.99 3.86
C CYS A 42 -1.24 -5.84 3.79
N CYS A 43 -2.38 -5.97 4.46
CA CYS A 43 -3.38 -4.91 4.57
C CYS A 43 -2.80 -3.66 5.25
N MET A 44 -2.06 -3.82 6.36
CA MET A 44 -1.40 -2.70 7.02
C MET A 44 -0.39 -1.99 6.12
N VAL A 45 0.41 -2.74 5.35
CA VAL A 45 1.38 -2.15 4.42
C VAL A 45 0.68 -1.46 3.25
N PHE A 46 -0.43 -2.00 2.77
CA PHE A 46 -1.28 -1.31 1.78
C PHE A 46 -1.78 0.04 2.32
N CYS A 47 -2.31 0.07 3.55
CA CYS A 47 -2.74 1.32 4.18
C CYS A 47 -1.60 2.32 4.37
N LEU A 48 -0.39 1.85 4.68
CA LEU A 48 0.80 2.70 4.77
C LEU A 48 1.13 3.33 3.42
N ALA A 49 1.08 2.55 2.33
CA ALA A 49 1.29 3.04 0.97
C ALA A 49 0.25 4.10 0.58
N ALA A 50 -1.02 3.84 0.89
CA ALA A 50 -2.12 4.78 0.67
C ALA A 50 -1.99 6.06 1.51
N LEU A 51 -1.49 5.96 2.74
CA LEU A 51 -1.21 7.14 3.56
C LEU A 51 -0.07 7.98 2.95
N TYR A 52 0.98 7.32 2.46
CA TYR A 52 2.10 8.01 1.81
C TYR A 52 1.65 8.74 0.54
N SER A 53 0.77 8.14 -0.26
CA SER A 53 0.21 8.79 -1.46
C SER A 53 -0.62 10.03 -1.13
N MET A 54 -1.33 10.04 0.00
CA MET A 54 -2.07 11.21 0.50
C MET A 54 -1.17 12.28 1.11
N TYR A 55 -0.04 11.87 1.68
CA TYR A 55 0.89 12.76 2.37
C TYR A 55 1.86 13.45 1.40
N ALA A 56 2.34 12.76 0.36
CA ALA A 56 3.30 13.28 -0.60
C ALA A 56 2.92 14.65 -1.22
N PRO A 57 1.65 14.93 -1.60
CA PRO A 57 1.25 16.26 -2.08
C PRO A 57 1.47 17.41 -1.10
N GLN A 58 1.52 17.12 0.19
CA GLN A 58 1.63 18.12 1.26
C GLN A 58 3.10 18.44 1.58
N GLU A 59 4.02 17.63 1.05
CA GLU A 59 5.44 17.76 1.26
C GLU A 59 6.10 18.71 0.25
N PRO A 60 7.27 19.28 0.58
CA PRO A 60 8.12 19.94 -0.40
C PRO A 60 8.54 18.96 -1.51
N ILE A 61 8.84 19.47 -2.70
CA ILE A 61 9.08 18.67 -3.92
C ILE A 61 10.03 17.46 -3.72
N ILE A 62 11.18 17.62 -3.06
CA ILE A 62 12.16 16.53 -2.92
C ILE A 62 11.63 15.42 -1.98
N PRO A 63 11.19 15.75 -0.74
CA PRO A 63 10.50 14.78 0.10
C PRO A 63 9.30 14.13 -0.60
N ALA A 64 8.46 14.89 -1.31
CA ALA A 64 7.30 14.37 -2.03
C ALA A 64 7.69 13.29 -3.07
N ILE A 65 8.73 13.53 -3.88
CA ILE A 65 9.27 12.56 -4.84
C ILE A 65 9.67 11.26 -4.14
N ASN A 66 10.36 11.36 -3.00
CA ASN A 66 10.78 10.18 -2.23
C ASN A 66 9.57 9.46 -1.62
N THR A 67 8.60 10.19 -1.07
CA THR A 67 7.38 9.62 -0.51
C THR A 67 6.55 8.87 -1.55
N TYR A 68 6.46 9.37 -2.79
CA TYR A 68 5.83 8.64 -3.89
C TYR A 68 6.58 7.36 -4.27
N LYS A 69 7.91 7.40 -4.32
CA LYS A 69 8.72 6.19 -4.55
C LYS A 69 8.52 5.16 -3.45
N ASP A 70 8.54 5.60 -2.19
CA ASP A 70 8.26 4.73 -1.06
C ASP A 70 6.86 4.13 -1.17
N ALA A 71 5.82 4.92 -1.47
CA ALA A 71 4.46 4.40 -1.67
C ALA A 71 4.42 3.32 -2.77
N ALA A 72 5.10 3.56 -3.90
CA ALA A 72 5.18 2.60 -4.99
C ALA A 72 5.82 1.27 -4.56
N ASP A 73 6.91 1.33 -3.79
CA ASP A 73 7.64 0.16 -3.32
C ASP A 73 6.82 -0.64 -2.30
N HIS A 74 6.02 0.02 -1.46
CA HIS A 74 5.11 -0.67 -0.54
C HIS A 74 3.98 -1.40 -1.29
N PHE A 75 3.41 -0.82 -2.36
CA PHE A 75 2.44 -1.54 -3.19
C PHE A 75 3.07 -2.77 -3.88
N LEU A 76 4.31 -2.66 -4.37
CA LEU A 76 5.05 -3.80 -4.93
C LEU A 76 5.36 -4.86 -3.88
N TYR A 77 5.72 -4.46 -2.66
CA TYR A 77 5.92 -5.38 -1.55
C TYR A 77 4.66 -6.20 -1.29
N VAL A 78 3.49 -5.57 -1.21
CA VAL A 78 2.22 -6.30 -1.01
C VAL A 78 1.96 -7.24 -2.19
N ARG A 79 2.18 -6.80 -3.43
CA ARG A 79 1.98 -7.63 -4.64
C ARG A 79 2.79 -8.92 -4.58
N ASP A 80 4.06 -8.79 -4.19
CA ASP A 80 5.05 -9.86 -4.23
C ASP A 80 4.97 -10.80 -3.01
N ASN A 81 4.43 -10.31 -1.88
CA ASN A 81 4.38 -11.07 -0.63
C ASN A 81 2.97 -11.55 -0.25
N LEU A 82 1.90 -11.07 -0.90
CA LEU A 82 0.55 -11.56 -0.61
C LEU A 82 0.26 -12.88 -1.33
N PRO A 83 -0.06 -13.97 -0.59
CA PRO A 83 -0.44 -15.24 -1.17
C PRO A 83 -1.63 -15.14 -2.14
N PRO A 84 -1.61 -15.84 -3.29
CA PRO A 84 -2.69 -15.79 -4.27
C PRO A 84 -4.07 -16.18 -3.75
N VAL A 85 -4.14 -16.98 -2.68
CA VAL A 85 -5.40 -17.49 -2.10
C VAL A 85 -6.33 -16.37 -1.64
N TYR A 86 -5.79 -15.30 -1.05
CA TYR A 86 -6.60 -14.20 -0.52
C TYR A 86 -7.30 -13.41 -1.64
N ARG A 87 -6.63 -13.26 -2.78
CA ARG A 87 -7.18 -12.61 -3.98
C ARG A 87 -8.35 -13.39 -4.57
N LEU A 88 -8.23 -14.73 -4.61
CA LEU A 88 -9.30 -15.62 -5.09
C LEU A 88 -10.51 -15.63 -4.14
N GLN A 89 -10.33 -15.21 -2.89
CA GLN A 89 -11.34 -15.22 -1.84
C GLN A 89 -12.02 -13.85 -1.61
N GLY A 90 -11.81 -12.86 -2.48
CA GLY A 90 -12.57 -11.61 -2.50
C GLY A 90 -11.81 -10.33 -2.17
N ALA A 91 -10.51 -10.42 -1.81
CA ALA A 91 -9.65 -9.25 -1.64
C ALA A 91 -9.15 -8.70 -2.99
N THR A 92 -10.07 -8.24 -3.84
CA THR A 92 -9.80 -7.83 -5.24
C THR A 92 -8.98 -6.54 -5.34
N ASP A 93 -9.08 -5.65 -4.35
CA ASP A 93 -8.25 -4.45 -4.18
C ASP A 93 -6.77 -4.78 -3.92
N LEU A 94 -6.48 -6.00 -3.45
CA LEU A 94 -5.13 -6.53 -3.29
C LEU A 94 -4.70 -7.44 -4.45
N SER A 95 -5.40 -7.36 -5.59
CA SER A 95 -5.01 -8.10 -6.81
C SER A 95 -3.66 -7.64 -7.36
N VAL A 96 -2.99 -8.52 -8.12
CA VAL A 96 -1.68 -8.20 -8.73
C VAL A 96 -1.80 -7.01 -9.66
N GLU A 97 -2.89 -6.96 -10.42
CA GLU A 97 -3.20 -5.93 -11.38
C GLU A 97 -3.41 -4.58 -10.70
N VAL A 98 -4.20 -4.54 -9.62
CA VAL A 98 -4.46 -3.31 -8.85
C VAL A 98 -3.19 -2.81 -8.19
N LEU A 99 -2.44 -3.67 -7.49
CA LEU A 99 -1.21 -3.27 -6.79
C LEU A 99 -0.12 -2.81 -7.78
N THR A 100 -0.03 -3.45 -8.94
CA THR A 100 0.87 -3.01 -10.02
C THR A 100 0.45 -1.65 -10.56
N ALA A 101 -0.85 -1.44 -10.81
CA ALA A 101 -1.35 -0.16 -11.29
C ALA A 101 -1.08 0.96 -10.28
N LEU A 102 -1.37 0.74 -8.99
CA LEU A 102 -1.11 1.71 -7.92
C LEU A 102 0.38 2.05 -7.83
N SER A 103 1.26 1.05 -7.88
CA SER A 103 2.71 1.28 -7.90
C SER A 103 3.15 2.14 -9.09
N LEU A 104 2.68 1.82 -10.30
CA LEU A 104 3.01 2.59 -11.50
C LEU A 104 2.48 4.04 -11.44
N ILE A 105 1.28 4.25 -10.89
CA ILE A 105 0.73 5.59 -10.70
C ILE A 105 1.61 6.39 -9.75
N MET A 106 2.02 5.81 -8.61
CA MET A 106 2.91 6.48 -7.66
C MET A 106 4.28 6.81 -8.28
N GLN A 107 4.87 5.89 -9.05
CA GLN A 107 6.12 6.15 -9.78
C GLN A 107 5.96 7.29 -10.78
N ALA A 108 4.85 7.31 -11.53
CA ALA A 108 4.57 8.38 -12.49
C ALA A 108 4.43 9.75 -11.80
N GLN A 109 3.76 9.81 -10.64
CA GLN A 109 3.64 11.05 -9.85
C GLN A 109 5.00 11.54 -9.33
N GLY A 110 5.86 10.63 -8.85
CA GLY A 110 7.21 10.97 -8.44
C GLY A 110 8.07 11.49 -9.61
N GLU A 111 7.95 10.89 -10.79
CA GLU A 111 8.68 11.32 -11.99
C GLU A 111 8.18 12.67 -12.51
N GLU A 112 6.86 12.90 -12.50
CA GLU A 112 6.26 14.19 -12.85
C GLU A 112 6.84 15.32 -11.99
N LEU A 113 6.91 15.14 -10.67
CA LEU A 113 7.51 16.11 -9.77
C LEU A 113 9.02 16.30 -10.03
N SER A 114 9.74 15.24 -10.39
CA SER A 114 11.16 15.34 -10.75
C SER A 114 11.35 16.23 -11.98
N VAL A 115 10.55 16.01 -13.02
CA VAL A 115 10.57 16.83 -14.25
C VAL A 115 10.19 18.28 -13.95
N VAL A 116 9.14 18.51 -13.15
CA VAL A 116 8.73 19.87 -12.75
C VAL A 116 9.87 20.60 -12.03
N LYS A 117 10.57 19.92 -11.12
CA LYS A 117 11.73 20.48 -10.41
C LYS A 117 12.84 20.87 -11.39
N ASP A 118 13.18 19.98 -12.32
CA ASP A 118 14.28 20.18 -13.28
C ASP A 118 13.99 21.32 -14.26
N VAL A 119 12.73 21.47 -14.68
CA VAL A 119 12.30 22.50 -15.64
C VAL A 119 12.15 23.87 -14.98
N THR A 120 11.62 23.93 -13.75
CA THR A 120 11.30 25.20 -13.10
C THR A 120 12.43 25.74 -12.23
N GLY A 121 13.32 24.88 -11.72
CA GLY A 121 14.34 25.27 -10.75
C GLY A 121 13.79 25.81 -9.42
N ILE A 122 12.47 25.74 -9.20
CA ILE A 122 11.75 26.32 -8.06
C ILE A 122 11.14 25.19 -7.22
N ASN A 123 11.36 25.22 -5.91
CA ASN A 123 10.66 24.35 -4.96
C ASN A 123 9.24 24.91 -4.70
N PHE A 124 8.27 24.60 -5.56
CA PHE A 124 6.87 24.78 -5.19
C PHE A 124 6.41 23.65 -4.25
N PRO A 125 5.38 23.87 -3.41
CA PRO A 125 4.61 22.77 -2.84
C PRO A 125 3.96 21.98 -3.98
N SER A 126 3.95 20.66 -3.85
CA SER A 126 3.51 19.71 -4.87
C SER A 126 2.08 20.01 -5.32
N VAL A 127 1.87 20.21 -6.62
CA VAL A 127 0.51 20.29 -7.20
C VAL A 127 0.11 18.88 -7.59
N CYS A 128 -0.86 18.30 -6.89
CA CYS A 128 -1.44 17.01 -7.24
C CYS A 128 -2.58 17.22 -8.26
N PHE A 129 -2.57 16.47 -9.36
CA PHE A 129 -3.63 16.48 -10.39
C PHE A 129 -4.72 15.41 -10.16
N ILE A 130 -4.75 14.75 -9.00
CA ILE A 130 -5.77 13.76 -8.63
C ILE A 130 -6.19 13.94 -7.18
#